data_AF-A0A662YJ48-F1
#
_entry.id   AF-A0A662YJ48-F1
#
_cell.length_a   1.000
_cell.length_b   1.000
_cell.length_c   1.000
_cell.angle_alpha   90.00
_cell.angle_beta   90.00
_cell.angle_gamma   90.00
#
_symmetry.space_group_name_H-M   'P 1'
#
loop_
_entity.id
_entity.type
_entity.pdbx_description
1 polymer ?
#
loop_
_entity_poly.entity_id
_entity_poly.type
_entity_poly.pdbx_seq_one_letter_code
_entity_poly.pdbx_strand_id
1 'polypeptide(L)'
;RYTVRTFGIRRNEKISCHVTIRGELASEILDRGLKVKEYELLRKNFSETGNFGFGIQEHIDLGIKYDPSTGIYGMDFFVVLKRPGARVARRKMQQSRIGHPHRLGKEDAINWFQSKFEGIVLDAPRN
;
A
#
# COMPACT_ATOMS: atom_id res chain seq x y z
N ARG A 1 4.62 17.88 -12.85
CA ARG A 1 5.86 18.61 -12.45
C ARG A 1 6.74 18.94 -13.67
N TYR A 2 6.90 18.01 -14.62
CA TYR A 2 7.62 18.20 -15.88
C TYR A 2 6.72 17.86 -17.08
N THR A 3 7.10 18.29 -18.28
CA THR A 3 6.52 17.81 -19.55
C THR A 3 7.39 16.65 -20.03
N VAL A 4 6.80 15.50 -20.32
CA VAL A 4 7.52 14.33 -20.82
C VAL A 4 6.84 13.86 -22.10
N ARG A 5 7.43 14.19 -23.24
CA ARG A 5 6.83 13.95 -24.57
C ARG A 5 6.67 12.46 -24.87
N THR A 6 7.59 11.61 -24.40
CA THR A 6 7.54 10.14 -24.62
C THR A 6 6.34 9.49 -23.96
N PHE A 7 5.88 10.00 -22.81
CA PHE A 7 4.68 9.52 -22.12
C PHE A 7 3.42 10.30 -22.49
N GLY A 8 3.50 11.26 -23.42
CA GLY A 8 2.37 12.12 -23.79
C GLY A 8 1.92 13.11 -22.71
N ILE A 9 2.70 13.30 -21.64
CA ILE A 9 2.29 14.08 -20.46
C ILE A 9 2.68 15.55 -20.61
N ARG A 10 1.71 16.45 -20.44
CA ARG A 10 1.92 17.90 -20.40
C ARG A 10 2.11 18.40 -18.96
N ARG A 11 2.76 19.56 -18.82
CA ARG A 11 2.93 20.20 -17.51
C ARG A 11 1.57 20.58 -16.92
N ASN A 12 1.39 20.22 -15.65
CA ASN A 12 0.17 20.48 -14.85
C ASN A 12 -1.09 19.75 -15.33
N GLU A 13 -0.95 18.78 -16.22
CA GLU A 13 -2.03 17.86 -16.58
C GLU A 13 -2.38 16.94 -15.40
N LYS A 14 -3.67 16.60 -15.27
CA LYS A 14 -4.16 15.68 -14.23
C LYS A 14 -4.00 14.25 -14.72
N ILE A 15 -3.09 13.51 -14.08
CA ILE A 15 -2.62 12.20 -14.58
C ILE A 15 -3.23 11.03 -13.79
N SER A 16 -3.37 11.18 -12.47
CA SER A 16 -3.78 10.09 -11.59
C SER A 16 -4.70 10.55 -10.47
N CYS A 17 -5.37 9.59 -9.84
CA CYS A 17 -6.19 9.77 -8.66
C CYS A 17 -5.64 8.90 -7.53
N HIS A 18 -5.76 9.35 -6.29
CA HIS A 18 -5.36 8.59 -5.12
C HIS A 18 -6.27 8.91 -3.94
N VAL A 19 -6.47 7.93 -3.06
CA VAL A 19 -7.28 8.07 -1.84
C VAL A 19 -6.49 7.50 -0.67
N THR A 20 -6.56 8.15 0.49
CA THR A 20 -6.01 7.61 1.75
C THR A 20 -7.14 7.22 2.67
N ILE A 21 -7.25 5.92 2.92
CA ILE A 21 -8.27 5.34 3.81
C ILE A 21 -7.62 5.02 5.16
N ARG A 22 -8.35 5.17 6.26
CA ARG A 22 -7.86 4.91 7.62
C ARG A 22 -8.94 4.21 8.44
N GLY A 23 -8.53 3.51 9.50
CA GLY A 23 -9.44 2.86 10.45
C GLY A 23 -9.93 1.50 9.94
N GLU A 24 -11.15 1.14 10.31
CA GLU A 24 -11.76 -0.16 10.02
C GLU A 24 -11.96 -0.37 8.52
N LEU A 25 -12.42 0.66 7.80
CA LEU A 25 -12.58 0.63 6.34
C LEU A 25 -11.27 0.29 5.60
N ALA A 26 -10.13 0.75 6.11
CA ALA A 26 -8.84 0.43 5.52
C ALA A 26 -8.47 -1.06 5.73
N SER A 27 -8.89 -1.65 6.84
CA SER A 27 -8.63 -3.06 7.14
C SER A 27 -9.50 -3.97 6.26
N GLU A 28 -10.77 -3.62 6.05
CA GLU A 28 -11.69 -4.35 5.18
C GLU A 28 -11.24 -4.34 3.72
N ILE A 29 -10.86 -3.16 3.20
CA ILE A 29 -10.39 -3.03 1.82
C ILE A 29 -9.06 -3.75 1.63
N LEU A 30 -8.17 -3.71 2.62
CA LEU A 30 -6.90 -4.43 2.58
C LEU A 30 -7.15 -5.95 2.53
N ASP A 31 -8.07 -6.48 3.34
CA ASP A 31 -8.39 -7.90 3.34
C ASP A 31 -8.94 -8.36 1.98
N ARG A 32 -9.86 -7.58 1.38
CA ARG A 32 -10.34 -7.85 0.00
C ARG A 32 -9.21 -7.85 -1.01
N GLY A 33 -8.28 -6.90 -0.92
CA GLY A 33 -7.14 -6.83 -1.84
C GLY A 33 -6.16 -7.99 -1.68
N LEU A 34 -5.92 -8.42 -0.44
CA LEU A 34 -5.04 -9.57 -0.16
C LEU A 34 -5.66 -10.89 -0.60
N LYS A 35 -6.98 -11.03 -0.51
CA LYS A 35 -7.70 -12.20 -1.00
C LYS A 35 -7.48 -12.44 -2.49
N VAL A 36 -7.43 -11.37 -3.30
CA VAL A 36 -7.12 -11.44 -4.75
C VAL A 36 -5.69 -11.93 -4.99
N LYS A 37 -4.78 -11.70 -4.04
CA LYS A 37 -3.40 -12.19 -4.08
C LYS A 37 -3.18 -13.48 -3.31
N GLU A 38 -4.26 -14.18 -2.95
CA GLU A 38 -4.21 -15.44 -2.20
C GLU A 38 -3.42 -15.32 -0.87
N TYR A 39 -3.36 -14.12 -0.30
CA TYR A 39 -2.53 -13.79 0.87
C TYR A 39 -1.02 -14.07 0.67
N GLU A 40 -0.57 -14.18 -0.58
CA GLU A 40 0.84 -14.35 -0.93
C GLU A 40 1.46 -13.00 -1.35
N LEU A 41 2.59 -12.63 -0.74
CA LEU A 41 3.36 -11.44 -1.10
C LEU A 41 4.84 -11.78 -1.25
N LEU A 42 5.56 -11.02 -2.08
CA LEU A 42 7.00 -11.20 -2.22
C LEU A 42 7.74 -10.37 -1.17
N ARG A 43 8.90 -10.85 -0.71
CA ARG A 43 9.77 -10.12 0.23
C ARG A 43 10.21 -8.75 -0.31
N LYS A 44 10.23 -8.56 -1.64
CA LYS A 44 10.51 -7.27 -2.29
C LYS A 44 9.41 -6.23 -2.11
N ASN A 45 8.18 -6.64 -1.81
CA ASN A 45 7.06 -5.72 -1.57
C ASN A 45 7.17 -4.96 -0.25
N PHE A 46 7.99 -5.47 0.68
CA PHE A 46 8.22 -4.86 1.99
C PHE A 46 9.40 -3.88 1.94
N SER A 47 9.15 -2.65 2.35
CA SER A 47 10.14 -1.58 2.45
C SER A 47 11.00 -1.72 3.70
N GLU A 48 12.19 -1.13 3.68
CA GLU A 48 13.09 -1.07 4.84
C GLU A 48 12.45 -0.36 6.04
N THR A 49 11.56 0.59 5.77
CA THR A 49 10.83 1.39 6.76
C THR A 49 9.58 0.70 7.34
N GLY A 50 9.39 -0.59 7.06
CA GLY A 50 8.29 -1.39 7.60
C GLY A 50 6.92 -1.08 6.98
N ASN A 51 6.89 -0.61 5.74
CA ASN A 51 5.68 -0.43 4.95
C ASN A 51 5.66 -1.48 3.83
N PHE A 52 4.51 -1.74 3.23
CA PHE A 52 4.44 -2.66 2.10
C PHE A 52 3.37 -2.24 1.11
N GLY A 53 3.44 -2.75 -0.11
CA GLY A 53 2.44 -2.49 -1.12
C GLY A 53 2.37 -3.58 -2.17
N PHE A 54 1.23 -3.68 -2.82
CA PHE A 54 0.96 -4.64 -3.89
C PHE A 54 -0.03 -4.03 -4.88
N GLY A 55 0.05 -4.48 -6.14
CA GLY A 55 -0.83 -4.02 -7.21
C GLY A 55 -1.83 -5.09 -7.61
N ILE A 56 -3.03 -4.65 -7.97
CA ILE A 56 -4.08 -5.47 -8.59
C ILE A 56 -4.27 -4.96 -10.02
N GLN A 57 -4.36 -5.88 -10.98
CA GLN A 57 -4.51 -5.54 -12.40
C GLN A 57 -5.94 -5.16 -12.75
N GLU A 58 -6.92 -5.78 -12.10
CA GLU A 58 -8.34 -5.56 -12.37
C GLU A 58 -9.13 -5.31 -11.09
N HIS A 59 -9.81 -4.16 -11.01
CA HIS A 59 -10.62 -3.84 -9.83
C HIS A 59 -11.89 -4.71 -9.71
N ILE A 60 -12.28 -5.43 -10.75
CA ILE A 60 -13.43 -6.36 -10.69
C ILE A 60 -13.17 -7.51 -9.71
N ASP A 61 -11.91 -7.91 -9.54
CA ASP A 61 -11.50 -8.95 -8.58
C ASP A 61 -11.78 -8.55 -7.13
N LEU A 62 -11.92 -7.25 -6.85
CA LEU A 62 -12.30 -6.74 -5.53
C LEU A 62 -13.79 -6.91 -5.22
N GLY A 63 -14.59 -7.45 -6.15
CA GLY A 63 -16.03 -7.66 -6.02
C GLY A 63 -16.89 -6.45 -6.43
N ILE A 64 -16.30 -5.48 -7.14
CA ILE A 64 -17.02 -4.34 -7.70
C ILE A 64 -17.74 -4.78 -8.97
N LYS A 65 -19.04 -4.45 -9.09
CA LYS A 65 -19.80 -4.75 -10.30
C LYS A 65 -19.20 -4.03 -11.50
N TYR A 66 -19.11 -4.75 -12.61
CA TYR A 66 -18.63 -4.20 -13.87
C TYR A 66 -19.62 -3.15 -14.41
N ASP A 67 -19.09 -1.99 -14.77
CA ASP A 67 -19.78 -0.93 -15.51
C ASP A 67 -19.01 -0.63 -16.81
N PRO A 68 -19.61 -0.84 -18.00
CA PRO A 68 -18.97 -0.55 -19.28
C PRO A 68 -18.53 0.91 -19.44
N SER A 69 -19.16 1.85 -18.74
CA SER A 69 -18.84 3.28 -18.84
C SER A 69 -17.52 3.64 -18.18
N THR A 70 -17.14 2.93 -17.11
CA THR A 70 -15.85 3.13 -16.44
C THR A 70 -14.75 2.29 -17.06
N GLY A 71 -15.05 1.07 -17.53
CA GLY A 71 -14.05 0.14 -18.03
C GLY A 71 -13.32 -0.59 -16.89
N ILE A 72 -12.22 -1.30 -17.22
CA ILE A 72 -11.39 -2.06 -16.27
C ILE A 72 -10.13 -1.26 -15.93
N TYR A 73 -9.84 -1.17 -14.64
CA TYR A 73 -8.68 -0.44 -14.13
C TYR A 73 -7.92 -1.29 -13.12
N GLY A 74 -6.59 -1.20 -13.19
CA GLY A 74 -5.70 -1.66 -12.14
C GLY A 74 -5.49 -0.57 -11.08
N MET A 75 -5.07 -1.00 -9.89
CA MET A 75 -4.76 -0.09 -8.79
C MET A 75 -3.63 -0.63 -7.92
N ASP A 76 -2.90 0.29 -7.31
CA ASP A 76 -1.84 -0.01 -6.36
C ASP A 76 -2.31 0.26 -4.93
N PHE A 77 -2.10 -0.73 -4.07
CA PHE A 77 -2.27 -0.62 -2.63
C PHE A 77 -0.93 -0.35 -1.97
N PHE A 78 -0.87 0.68 -1.13
CA PHE A 78 0.29 0.98 -0.30
C PHE A 78 -0.14 1.12 1.16
N VAL A 79 0.34 0.20 1.98
CA VAL A 79 0.00 0.08 3.40
C VAL A 79 1.13 0.67 4.24
N VAL A 80 0.76 1.63 5.08
CA VAL A 80 1.70 2.32 5.97
C VAL A 80 1.47 1.87 7.40
N LEU A 81 2.38 1.05 7.94
CA LEU A 81 2.32 0.59 9.32
C LEU A 81 2.93 1.62 10.26
N LYS A 82 2.29 1.85 11.41
CA LYS A 82 2.80 2.76 12.44
C LYS A 82 2.46 2.25 13.83
N ARG A 83 3.40 2.38 14.75
CA ARG A 83 3.14 2.22 16.19
C ARG A 83 2.43 3.47 16.76
N PRO A 84 1.60 3.32 17.80
CA PRO A 84 1.06 4.44 18.55
C PRO A 84 2.20 5.33 19.08
N GLY A 85 2.13 6.64 18.86
CA GLY A 85 3.24 7.57 19.19
C GLY A 85 3.88 8.25 17.98
N ALA A 86 3.63 7.75 16.77
CA ALA A 86 4.14 8.35 15.52
C ALA A 86 3.58 9.75 15.19
N ARG A 87 2.77 10.37 16.07
CA ARG A 87 2.29 11.75 15.96
C ARG A 87 3.37 12.77 16.33
N VAL A 88 4.33 12.42 17.17
CA VAL A 88 5.40 13.33 17.63
C VAL A 88 6.20 13.94 16.48
N ALA A 89 6.41 13.18 15.39
CA ALA A 89 7.08 13.66 14.19
C ALA A 89 6.20 14.49 13.24
N ARG A 90 4.90 14.63 13.50
CA ARG A 90 3.92 15.30 12.62
C ARG A 90 3.17 16.45 13.28
N ARG A 91 3.18 16.55 14.60
CA ARG A 91 2.50 17.63 15.34
C ARG A 91 3.18 18.98 15.06
N LYS A 92 2.38 20.05 14.97
CA LYS A 92 2.88 21.42 14.74
C LYS A 92 3.72 21.95 15.91
N MET A 93 3.22 21.77 17.14
CA MET A 93 3.90 22.24 18.34
C MET A 93 4.82 21.15 18.90
N GLN A 94 6.05 21.53 19.28
CA GLN A 94 7.07 20.64 19.85
C GLN A 94 7.31 19.38 19.00
N GLN A 95 7.45 19.55 17.69
CA GLN A 95 7.78 18.45 16.79
C GLN A 95 9.14 17.85 17.17
N SER A 96 9.23 16.52 17.22
CA SER A 96 10.49 15.82 17.51
C SER A 96 10.61 14.54 16.68
N ARG A 97 11.82 13.97 16.63
CA ARG A 97 12.09 12.75 15.86
C ARG A 97 11.56 11.52 16.61
N ILE A 98 11.12 10.52 15.85
CA ILE A 98 10.80 9.20 16.40
C ILE A 98 12.12 8.49 16.70
N GLY A 99 12.28 8.02 17.94
CA GLY A 99 13.44 7.26 18.40
C GLY A 99 13.62 5.95 17.63
N HIS A 100 14.88 5.51 17.48
CA HIS A 100 15.22 4.34 16.68
C HIS A 100 14.45 3.05 17.09
N PRO A 101 14.34 2.70 18.39
CA PRO A 101 13.63 1.48 18.81
C PRO A 101 12.13 1.49 18.51
N HIS A 102 11.54 2.67 18.30
CA HIS A 102 10.12 2.83 18.02
C HIS A 102 9.80 2.79 16.51
N ARG A 103 10.82 2.89 15.65
CA ARG A 103 10.63 2.75 14.21
C ARG A 103 10.37 1.28 13.87
N LEU A 104 9.59 1.06 12.81
CA LEU A 104 9.38 -0.26 12.25
C LEU A 104 10.47 -0.55 11.22
N GLY A 105 10.97 -1.77 11.24
CA GLY A 105 11.82 -2.32 10.19
C GLY A 105 11.04 -3.18 9.21
N LYS A 106 11.75 -3.68 8.19
CA LYS A 106 11.20 -4.63 7.21
C LYS A 106 10.65 -5.90 7.85
N GLU A 107 11.42 -6.51 8.75
CA GLU A 107 11.06 -7.76 9.42
C GLU A 107 9.82 -7.58 10.32
N ASP A 108 9.68 -6.43 10.97
CA ASP A 108 8.49 -6.12 11.77
C ASP A 108 7.22 -6.16 10.92
N ALA A 109 7.29 -5.64 9.68
CA ALA A 109 6.15 -5.62 8.77
C ALA A 109 5.81 -7.02 8.23
N ILE A 110 6.82 -7.84 7.95
CA ILE A 110 6.65 -9.24 7.54
C ILE A 110 5.98 -10.04 8.67
N ASN A 111 6.50 -9.93 9.90
CA ASN A 111 5.94 -10.60 11.07
C ASN A 111 4.50 -10.15 11.35
N TRP A 112 4.21 -8.85 11.19
CA TRP A 112 2.86 -8.33 11.32
C TRP A 112 1.90 -8.88 10.26
N PHE A 113 2.36 -9.00 9.01
CA PHE A 113 1.56 -9.56 7.92
C PHE A 113 1.25 -11.04 8.14
N GLN A 114 2.26 -11.84 8.51
CA GLN A 114 2.11 -13.27 8.82
C GLN A 114 1.20 -13.51 10.02
N SER A 115 1.35 -12.73 11.10
CA SER A 115 0.53 -12.91 12.30
C SER A 115 -0.92 -12.45 12.14
N LYS A 116 -1.17 -11.38 11.38
CA LYS A 116 -2.52 -10.81 11.27
C LYS A 116 -3.37 -11.43 10.18
N PHE A 117 -2.76 -11.79 9.04
CA PHE A 117 -3.47 -12.28 7.87
C PHE A 117 -3.09 -13.72 7.52
N GLU A 118 -2.26 -14.40 8.34
CA GLU A 118 -1.74 -15.75 8.05
C GLU A 118 -1.08 -15.86 6.67
N GLY A 119 -0.58 -14.73 6.16
CA GLY A 119 -0.11 -14.60 4.79
C GLY A 119 1.28 -15.20 4.57
N ILE A 120 1.52 -15.68 3.36
CA ILE A 120 2.78 -16.31 2.97
C ILE A 120 3.69 -15.26 2.33
N VAL A 121 4.94 -15.20 2.79
CA VAL A 121 5.95 -14.31 2.19
C VAL A 121 6.96 -15.13 1.42
N LEU A 122 7.03 -14.90 0.11
CA LEU A 122 7.89 -15.61 -0.83
C LEU A 122 9.14 -14.77 -1.14
N ASP A 123 10.31 -15.41 -1.26
CA ASP A 123 11.55 -14.71 -1.62
C ASP A 123 11.68 -14.46 -3.12
N ALA A 124 11.06 -15.31 -3.95
CA ALA A 124 11.05 -15.23 -5.41
C ALA A 124 9.66 -15.55 -5.97
N PRO A 125 9.28 -15.00 -7.14
CA PRO A 125 8.06 -15.41 -7.81
C PRO A 125 8.14 -16.91 -8.16
N ARG A 126 7.03 -17.63 -8.02
CA ARG A 126 6.91 -18.99 -8.57
C ARG A 126 6.93 -18.84 -10.10
N ASN A 127 7.89 -19.52 -10.74
CA ASN A 127 8.00 -19.60 -12.20
C ASN A 127 6.78 -20.27 -12.82
#